data_AF-A0ABD5ZVT2-F1
#
_entry.id   AF-A0ABD5ZVT2-F1
#
_cell.length_a   1.000
_cell.length_b   1.000
_cell.length_c   1.000
_cell.angle_alpha   90.00
_cell.angle_beta   90.00
_cell.angle_gamma   90.00
#
_symmetry.space_group_name_H-M   'P 1'
#
loop_
_entity.id
_entity.type
_entity.pdbx_description
1 polymer ?
#
loop_
_entity_poly.entity_id
_entity_poly.type
_entity_poly.pdbx_seq_one_letter_code
_entity_poly.pdbx_strand_id
1 'polypeptide(L)' 'MTESFVCPICDHECTTRNHLREHLHDHHHKSEIIDRYLSAAAE' A
#
# COMPACT_ATOMS: atom_id res chain seq x y z
N MET A 1 -18.27 -10.79 -6.14
CA MET A 1 -17.14 -9.86 -6.31
C MET A 1 -16.44 -9.76 -4.97
N THR A 2 -15.34 -10.47 -4.80
CA THR A 2 -14.47 -10.35 -3.63
C THR A 2 -13.53 -9.19 -3.92
N GLU A 3 -13.72 -8.08 -3.21
CA GLU A 3 -12.82 -6.93 -3.29
C GLU A 3 -11.53 -7.31 -2.56
N SER A 4 -10.51 -7.71 -3.32
CA SER A 4 -9.17 -8.00 -2.79
C SER A 4 -8.50 -6.68 -2.39
N PHE A 5 -7.88 -6.65 -1.21
CA PHE A 5 -7.14 -5.48 -0.76
C PHE A 5 -5.71 -5.55 -1.30
N VAL A 6 -5.47 -4.96 -2.48
CA VAL A 6 -4.16 -5.00 -3.12
C VAL A 6 -3.28 -3.85 -2.63
N CYS A 7 -2.01 -4.13 -2.33
CA CYS A 7 -1.03 -3.12 -1.97
C CYS A 7 -0.62 -2.29 -3.18
N PRO A 8 -0.76 -0.95 -3.16
CA PRO A 8 -0.43 -0.10 -4.31
C PRO A 8 1.08 0.10 -4.52
N ILE A 9 1.93 -0.50 -3.67
CA ILE A 9 3.38 -0.34 -3.71
C ILE A 9 4.07 -1.61 -4.25
N CYS A 10 3.59 -2.80 -3.86
CA CYS A 10 4.17 -4.07 -4.28
C CYS A 10 3.16 -5.07 -4.87
N ASP A 11 1.92 -4.65 -5.14
CA ASP A 11 0.85 -5.47 -5.72
C ASP A 11 0.45 -6.69 -4.86
N HIS A 12 0.80 -6.70 -3.56
CA HIS A 12 0.48 -7.79 -2.66
C HIS A 12 -1.02 -7.84 -2.32
N GLU A 13 -1.66 -8.98 -2.57
CA GLU A 13 -3.07 -9.21 -2.26
C GLU A 13 -3.27 -9.56 -0.79
N CYS A 14 -4.00 -8.70 -0.08
CA CYS A 14 -4.45 -8.93 1.27
C CYS A 14 -5.92 -9.37 1.30
N THR A 15 -6.23 -10.28 2.23
CA THR A 15 -7.59 -10.78 2.48
C THR A 15 -8.45 -9.80 3.27
N THR A 16 -7.84 -8.86 4.01
CA THR A 16 -8.57 -7.83 4.76
C THR A 16 -7.81 -6.51 4.77
N ARG A 17 -8.55 -5.40 4.94
CA ARG A 17 -7.98 -4.06 5.11
C ARG A 17 -7.00 -3.97 6.30
N ASN A 18 -7.23 -4.73 7.36
CA ASN A 18 -6.37 -4.72 8.53
C ASN A 18 -5.00 -5.33 8.21
N HIS A 19 -5.00 -6.47 7.51
CA HIS A 19 -3.76 -7.08 7.01
C HIS A 19 -3.02 -6.13 6.07
N LEU A 20 -3.73 -5.43 5.17
CA LEU A 20 -3.11 -4.44 4.30
C LEU A 20 -2.45 -3.30 5.11
N ARG A 21 -3.07 -2.85 6.20
CA ARG A 21 -2.50 -1.81 7.07
C ARG A 21 -1.22 -2.28 7.77
N GLU A 22 -1.21 -3.49 8.29
CA GLU A 22 -0.02 -4.07 8.94
C GLU A 22 1.09 -4.34 7.92
N HIS A 23 0.74 -4.89 6.76
CA HIS A 23 1.66 -5.06 5.62
C HIS A 23 2.28 -3.72 5.21
N LEU A 24 1.45 -2.67 5.04
CA LEU A 24 1.98 -1.34 4.77
C LEU A 24 2.90 -0.91 5.91
N HIS A 25 2.56 -1.08 7.19
CA HIS A 25 3.43 -0.62 8.28
C HIS A 25 4.79 -1.35 8.36
N ASP A 26 4.80 -2.68 8.22
CA ASP A 26 5.98 -3.53 8.40
C ASP A 26 6.85 -3.58 7.15
N HIS A 27 6.22 -3.65 5.97
CA HIS A 27 6.91 -3.76 4.68
C HIS A 27 7.13 -2.41 3.99
N HIS A 28 6.24 -1.43 4.20
CA HIS A 28 6.29 -0.12 3.54
C HIS A 28 6.37 1.03 4.56
N HIS A 29 7.59 1.45 4.88
CA HIS A 29 7.76 2.56 5.80
C HIS A 29 6.97 3.80 5.33
N LYS A 30 6.46 4.57 6.30
CA LYS A 30 5.69 5.80 6.03
C LYS A 30 6.36 6.70 5.00
N SER A 31 7.70 6.80 5.03
CA SER A 31 8.46 7.59 4.07
C SER A 31 8.35 7.07 2.64
N GLU A 32 8.35 5.76 2.40
CA GLU A 32 8.18 5.22 1.04
C GLU A 32 6.75 5.43 0.52
N ILE A 33 5.74 5.28 1.38
CA ILE A 33 4.35 5.55 1.01
C ILE A 33 4.18 7.02 0.59
N ILE A 34 4.78 7.94 1.35
CA ILE A 34 4.76 9.37 1.09
C ILE A 34 5.53 9.70 -0.19
N ASP A 35 6.72 9.13 -0.38
CA ASP A 35 7.54 9.36 -1.58
C ASP A 35 6.80 8.93 -2.86
N ARG A 36 6.17 7.75 -2.84
CA ARG A 36 5.36 7.25 -3.96
C ARG A 36 4.16 8.16 -4.27
N TYR A 37 3.56 8.76 -3.24
CA TYR A 37 2.43 9.70 -3.38
C TYR A 37 2.86 11.08 -3.85
N LEU A 38 3.98 11.59 -3.35
CA LEU A 38 4.56 12.88 -3.76
C LEU A 38 5.17 12.82 -5.16
N SER A 39 5.81 11.71 -5.52
CA SER A 39 6.33 11.46 -6.86
C SER A 39 5.20 11.42 -7.89
N ALA A 40 4.01 10.92 -7.53
CA ALA A 40 2.84 10.93 -8.40
C ALA A 40 2.19 12.33 -8.55
N ALA A 41 2.58 13.32 -7.74
CA ALA A 41 2.03 14.68 -7.79
C ALA A 41 2.91 15.66 -8.59
N ALA A 42 4.02 15.18 -9.18
CA ALA A 42 5.00 16.01 -9.89
C ALA A 42 4.83 16.04 -11.42
N GLU A 43 3.72 15.51 -11.96
CA GLU A 43 3.38 15.53 -13.40
C GLU A 43 2.21 16.48 -13.72
#